data_AF-A0A367Z590-F1
#
_entry.id   AF-A0A367Z590-F1
#
_cell.length_a   1.000
_cell.length_b   1.000
_cell.length_c   1.000
_cell.angle_alpha   90.00
_cell.angle_beta   90.00
_cell.angle_gamma   90.00
#
_symmetry.space_group_name_H-M   'P 1'
#
loop_
_entity.id
_entity.type
_entity.pdbx_description
1 polymer ?
#
loop_
_entity_poly.entity_id
_entity_poly.type
_entity_poly.pdbx_seq_one_letter_code
_entity_poly.pdbx_strand_id
1 'polypeptide(L)'
;MAPWPLVVLFDEVDVLQDQPMVSFLRQLRSGFAQRGPGRFPTCVALVGMRDLRDYLIKAKDGVPVNPGSPFNIKQASTSLSNFSREDVHALIGQHVAEKGQPFEAAAIDLIYDLTKGQPWLVNAMAQKCVWNLVPEETKAPVTVEHVHQAKELLIQERAVHLDSLAERLKDPRVRRVVQAILVGETDPELAEGDDFRLCLDLGLVTVEQGVPQIANPIYREVIPRVLTQGAQLAIPQPEFAWQKSDGTLDLAGLLREFQRFWRRHADAWEAKSDYPEAFPHLLLMAFLQRVLNGQGRIEREYAAGRGRVDLAVEWQGRWSVIEIKLVHPADGREGTIEEGLRQTARYRDAVGASEAYLVVFDRRPEARTRPWEERLTWEERPAPMGQGGPITVVGA
;
A
#
# COMPACT_ATOMS: atom_id res chain seq x y z
N MET A 1 18.89 -40.01 -19.33
CA MET A 1 18.50 -40.27 -17.94
C MET A 1 19.60 -39.75 -17.03
N ALA A 2 19.28 -39.07 -15.92
CA ALA A 2 20.29 -38.50 -15.04
C ALA A 2 20.99 -39.61 -14.24
N PRO A 3 22.33 -39.76 -14.31
CA PRO A 3 23.05 -40.84 -13.63
C PRO A 3 23.16 -40.65 -12.11
N TRP A 4 22.82 -39.46 -11.61
CA TRP A 4 22.87 -39.06 -10.20
C TRP A 4 21.47 -38.73 -9.67
N PRO A 5 21.26 -38.71 -8.34
CA PRO A 5 20.03 -38.18 -7.75
C PRO A 5 19.71 -36.79 -8.30
N LEU A 6 18.51 -36.64 -8.84
CA LEU A 6 18.05 -35.41 -9.47
C LEU A 6 17.08 -34.69 -8.53
N VAL A 7 17.37 -33.42 -8.23
CA VAL A 7 16.45 -32.51 -7.55
C VAL A 7 15.90 -31.54 -8.60
N VAL A 8 14.58 -31.42 -8.70
CA VAL A 8 13.92 -30.48 -9.62
C VAL A 8 13.18 -29.42 -8.82
N LEU A 9 13.44 -28.16 -9.12
CA LEU A 9 12.69 -27.02 -8.60
C LEU A 9 11.78 -26.54 -9.73
N PHE A 10 10.48 -26.57 -9.51
CA PHE A 10 9.53 -25.88 -10.37
C PHE A 10 9.19 -24.56 -9.69
N ASP A 11 9.55 -23.46 -10.36
CA ASP A 11 9.23 -22.11 -9.92
C ASP A 11 7.90 -21.65 -10.51
N GLU A 12 7.25 -20.70 -9.84
CA GLU A 12 5.96 -20.11 -10.22
C GLU A 12 4.87 -21.15 -10.57
N VAL A 13 4.84 -22.28 -9.85
CA VAL A 13 3.88 -23.37 -10.14
C VAL A 13 2.43 -22.91 -10.00
N ASP A 14 2.21 -21.85 -9.22
CA ASP A 14 0.95 -21.19 -8.95
C ASP A 14 0.36 -20.45 -10.16
N VAL A 15 1.12 -20.32 -11.25
CA VAL A 15 0.64 -19.90 -12.58
C VAL A 15 -0.21 -21.00 -13.23
N LEU A 16 0.05 -22.27 -12.94
CA LEU A 16 -0.79 -23.37 -13.40
C LEU A 16 -2.14 -23.32 -12.67
N GLN A 17 -3.23 -23.26 -13.40
CA GLN A 17 -4.58 -23.24 -12.84
C GLN A 17 -5.38 -24.44 -13.33
N ASP A 18 -6.39 -24.84 -12.56
CA ASP A 18 -7.38 -25.87 -12.92
C ASP A 18 -6.79 -27.18 -13.49
N GLN A 19 -7.17 -27.53 -14.71
CA GLN A 19 -6.80 -28.78 -15.37
C GLN A 19 -5.28 -28.93 -15.58
N PRO A 20 -4.55 -27.90 -16.07
CA PRO A 20 -3.08 -27.91 -16.09
C PRO A 20 -2.45 -28.30 -14.75
N MET A 21 -2.85 -27.67 -13.64
CA MET A 21 -2.32 -27.97 -12.30
C MET A 21 -2.62 -29.42 -11.90
N VAL A 22 -3.86 -29.88 -12.09
CA VAL A 22 -4.25 -31.26 -11.75
C VAL A 22 -3.48 -32.29 -12.57
N SER A 23 -3.30 -32.04 -13.88
CA SER A 23 -2.52 -32.91 -14.77
C SER A 23 -1.06 -32.98 -14.33
N PHE A 24 -0.46 -31.83 -14.03
CA PHE A 24 0.92 -31.72 -13.57
C PHE A 24 1.15 -32.52 -12.27
N LEU A 25 0.32 -32.31 -11.25
CA LEU A 25 0.42 -33.02 -9.97
C LEU A 25 0.23 -34.54 -10.12
N ARG A 26 -0.66 -34.98 -11.01
CA ARG A 26 -0.85 -36.41 -11.30
C ARG A 26 0.39 -37.06 -11.92
N GLN A 27 1.10 -36.35 -12.79
CA GLN A 27 2.35 -36.84 -13.38
C GLN A 27 3.46 -36.96 -12.32
N LEU A 28 3.59 -35.97 -11.44
CA LEU A 28 4.54 -36.03 -10.32
C LEU A 28 4.25 -37.23 -9.40
N ARG A 29 2.98 -37.45 -9.05
CA ARG A 29 2.55 -38.61 -8.26
C ARG A 29 2.87 -39.94 -8.93
N SER A 30 2.62 -40.05 -10.23
CA SER A 30 2.92 -41.27 -11.00
C SER A 30 4.42 -41.59 -10.98
N GLY A 31 5.26 -40.57 -11.17
CA GLY A 31 6.72 -40.73 -11.16
C GLY A 31 7.32 -40.99 -9.77
N PHE A 32 6.70 -40.50 -8.70
CA PHE A 32 7.23 -40.58 -7.33
C PHE A 32 7.55 -42.01 -6.85
N ALA A 33 6.75 -43.00 -7.27
CA ALA A 33 6.98 -44.40 -6.94
C ALA A 33 8.25 -44.99 -7.59
N GLN A 34 8.74 -44.34 -8.65
CA GLN A 34 9.93 -44.76 -9.40
C GLN A 34 11.14 -43.83 -9.15
N ARG A 35 11.08 -42.95 -8.15
CA ARG A 35 12.16 -42.00 -7.85
C ARG A 35 13.49 -42.71 -7.61
N GLY A 36 14.56 -42.16 -8.18
CA GLY A 36 15.91 -42.69 -8.05
C GLY A 36 16.78 -42.38 -9.26
N PRO A 37 18.10 -42.59 -9.16
CA PRO A 37 19.04 -42.36 -10.25
C PRO A 37 18.60 -43.08 -11.53
N GLY A 38 18.64 -42.36 -12.64
CA GLY A 38 18.28 -42.88 -13.95
C GLY A 38 16.78 -43.12 -14.15
N ARG A 39 15.87 -42.75 -13.23
CA ARG A 39 14.43 -43.01 -13.37
C ARG A 39 13.59 -41.74 -13.27
N PHE A 40 13.36 -41.27 -12.05
CA PHE A 40 12.53 -40.08 -11.77
C PHE A 40 13.21 -39.21 -10.71
N PRO A 41 13.01 -37.87 -10.70
CA PRO A 41 13.58 -36.99 -9.69
C PRO A 41 13.44 -37.53 -8.27
N THR A 42 14.54 -37.48 -7.52
CA THR A 42 14.62 -37.94 -6.12
C THR A 42 13.94 -36.94 -5.19
N CYS A 43 13.93 -35.66 -5.57
CA CYS A 43 13.19 -34.60 -4.88
C CYS A 43 12.59 -33.65 -5.93
N VAL A 44 11.37 -33.19 -5.65
CA VAL A 44 10.70 -32.14 -6.41
C VAL A 44 10.26 -31.07 -5.42
N ALA A 45 10.76 -29.85 -5.59
CA ALA A 45 10.27 -28.69 -4.87
C ALA A 45 9.35 -27.89 -5.79
N LEU A 46 8.18 -27.54 -5.27
CA LEU A 46 7.20 -26.71 -5.97
C LEU A 46 7.19 -25.36 -5.26
N VAL A 47 7.57 -24.31 -5.98
CA VAL A 47 7.73 -22.94 -5.46
C VAL A 47 6.66 -22.07 -6.10
N GLY A 48 5.96 -21.29 -5.27
CA GLY A 48 4.91 -20.39 -5.70
C GLY A 48 4.46 -19.48 -4.56
N MET A 49 3.65 -18.48 -4.88
CA MET A 49 3.21 -17.46 -3.92
C MET A 49 2.09 -17.93 -2.98
N ARG A 50 1.48 -19.08 -3.24
CA ARG A 50 0.35 -19.62 -2.47
C ARG A 50 0.54 -21.11 -2.19
N ASP A 51 -0.07 -21.61 -1.11
CA ASP A 51 -0.06 -23.06 -0.86
C ASP A 51 -0.88 -23.75 -1.95
N LEU A 52 -0.30 -24.79 -2.55
CA LEU A 52 -0.95 -25.59 -3.57
C LEU A 52 -2.28 -26.22 -3.13
N ARG A 53 -2.51 -26.36 -1.81
CA ARG A 53 -3.79 -26.81 -1.25
C ARG A 53 -4.94 -25.88 -1.63
N ASP A 54 -4.70 -24.57 -1.71
CA ASP A 54 -5.75 -23.58 -1.97
C ASP A 54 -6.26 -23.65 -3.42
N TYR A 55 -5.46 -24.19 -4.34
CA TYR A 55 -5.83 -24.40 -5.74
C TYR A 55 -6.82 -25.55 -5.94
N LEU A 56 -6.74 -26.61 -5.14
CA LEU A 56 -7.61 -27.78 -5.30
C LEU A 56 -9.04 -27.53 -4.83
N ILE A 57 -9.25 -26.55 -3.93
CA ILE A 57 -10.58 -26.19 -3.41
C ILE A 57 -11.47 -25.65 -4.53
N LYS A 58 -10.89 -25.06 -5.60
CA LYS A 58 -11.63 -24.42 -6.70
C LYS A 58 -11.80 -25.27 -7.95
N ALA A 59 -11.11 -26.40 -8.06
CA ALA A 59 -11.02 -27.18 -9.30
C ALA A 59 -12.18 -28.18 -9.52
N LYS A 60 -13.45 -27.73 -9.47
CA LYS A 60 -14.64 -28.34 -10.11
C LYS A 60 -15.93 -27.70 -9.59
N ASP A 61 -16.79 -27.16 -10.44
CA ASP A 61 -18.26 -27.00 -10.29
C ASP A 61 -18.86 -26.94 -8.86
N GLY A 62 -18.25 -26.21 -7.92
CA GLY A 62 -18.66 -26.20 -6.51
C GLY A 62 -18.55 -27.55 -5.76
N VAL A 63 -17.95 -28.58 -6.35
CA VAL A 63 -17.71 -29.88 -5.70
C VAL A 63 -16.25 -29.96 -5.28
N PRO A 64 -15.95 -30.02 -3.97
CA PRO A 64 -14.58 -30.15 -3.48
C PRO A 64 -13.90 -31.35 -4.14
N VAL A 65 -12.80 -31.13 -4.85
CA VAL A 65 -11.93 -32.22 -5.28
C VAL A 65 -11.46 -32.92 -4.01
N ASN A 66 -11.72 -34.22 -3.89
CA ASN A 66 -11.29 -35.00 -2.73
C ASN A 66 -9.79 -34.74 -2.46
N PRO A 67 -9.42 -34.03 -1.38
CA PRO A 67 -8.07 -33.47 -1.18
C PRO A 67 -6.95 -34.51 -1.12
N GLY A 68 -7.29 -35.79 -0.90
CA GLY A 68 -6.30 -36.84 -0.69
C GLY A 68 -5.58 -37.34 -1.94
N SER A 69 -6.05 -37.05 -3.16
CA SER A 69 -5.61 -37.85 -4.32
C SER A 69 -4.22 -37.47 -4.90
N PRO A 70 -3.88 -36.20 -5.21
CA PRO A 70 -2.58 -35.86 -5.79
C PRO A 70 -1.48 -35.62 -4.74
N PHE A 71 -1.84 -35.20 -3.51
CA PHE A 71 -0.91 -34.69 -2.50
C PHE A 71 -0.38 -35.71 -1.50
N ASN A 72 -0.76 -36.99 -1.59
CA ASN A 72 -0.27 -38.02 -0.68
C ASN A 72 1.25 -38.35 -0.83
N ILE A 73 1.97 -37.56 -1.63
CA ILE A 73 3.42 -37.61 -1.81
C ILE A 73 4.14 -36.35 -1.28
N LYS A 74 3.39 -35.39 -0.70
CA LYS A 74 3.95 -34.16 -0.11
C LYS A 74 4.63 -34.49 1.22
N GLN A 75 5.92 -34.19 1.33
CA GLN A 75 6.69 -34.42 2.56
C GLN A 75 6.61 -33.23 3.54
N ALA A 76 6.70 -32.00 3.02
CA ALA A 76 6.67 -30.77 3.82
C ALA A 76 6.04 -29.60 3.02
N SER A 77 5.58 -28.58 3.73
CA SER A 77 5.27 -27.26 3.19
C SER A 77 6.06 -26.26 4.02
N THR A 78 6.91 -25.47 3.39
CA THR A 78 7.69 -24.44 4.07
C THR A 78 7.41 -23.11 3.41
N SER A 79 7.15 -22.08 4.22
CA SER A 79 7.06 -20.71 3.77
C SER A 79 8.35 -19.97 4.11
N LEU A 80 8.85 -19.17 3.17
CA LEU A 80 9.89 -18.19 3.47
C LEU A 80 9.21 -16.94 4.05
N SER A 81 9.67 -16.51 5.22
CA SER A 81 9.18 -15.28 5.84
C SER A 81 9.95 -14.06 5.32
N ASN A 82 9.40 -12.88 5.55
CA ASN A 82 10.16 -11.63 5.40
C ASN A 82 11.37 -11.65 6.35
N PHE A 83 12.39 -10.88 6.01
CA PHE A 83 13.55 -10.68 6.88
C PHE A 83 13.13 -10.10 8.22
N SER A 84 13.68 -10.64 9.30
CA SER A 84 13.65 -9.98 10.61
C SER A 84 14.51 -8.71 10.58
N ARG A 85 14.42 -7.89 11.63
CA ARG A 85 15.30 -6.72 11.76
C ARG A 85 16.76 -7.17 11.78
N GLU A 86 17.04 -8.25 12.48
CA GLU A 86 18.36 -8.87 12.59
C GLU A 86 18.87 -9.38 11.23
N ASP A 87 17.99 -9.97 10.42
CA ASP A 87 18.36 -10.41 9.07
C ASP A 87 18.73 -9.23 8.16
N VAL A 88 18.01 -8.10 8.26
CA VAL A 88 18.34 -6.88 7.50
C VAL A 88 19.69 -6.29 7.93
N HIS A 89 19.95 -6.24 9.25
CA HIS A 89 21.26 -5.84 9.78
C HIS A 89 22.37 -6.78 9.31
N ALA A 90 22.14 -8.10 9.32
CA ALA A 90 23.11 -9.09 8.87
C ALA A 90 23.38 -9.01 7.36
N LEU A 91 22.34 -8.78 6.55
CA LEU A 91 22.45 -8.62 5.09
C LEU A 91 23.28 -7.38 4.74
N ILE A 92 22.96 -6.22 5.33
CA ILE A 92 23.72 -4.99 5.08
C ILE A 92 25.13 -5.10 5.67
N GLY A 93 25.29 -5.75 6.83
CA GLY A 93 26.59 -6.00 7.45
C GLY A 93 27.55 -6.78 6.55
N GLN A 94 27.05 -7.74 5.76
CA GLN A 94 27.86 -8.44 4.76
C GLN A 94 28.38 -7.47 3.69
N HIS A 95 27.53 -6.58 3.15
CA HIS A 95 27.95 -5.55 2.20
C HIS A 95 29.01 -4.61 2.79
N VAL A 96 28.82 -4.15 4.04
CA VAL A 96 29.80 -3.29 4.73
C VAL A 96 31.15 -4.02 4.85
N ALA A 97 31.16 -5.29 5.25
CA ALA A 97 32.38 -6.08 5.40
C ALA A 97 33.10 -6.33 4.06
N GLU A 98 32.35 -6.61 2.99
CA GLU A 98 32.91 -6.92 1.68
C GLU A 98 33.37 -5.67 0.90
N LYS A 99 32.62 -4.57 1.01
CA LYS A 99 32.84 -3.35 0.19
C LYS A 99 33.48 -2.21 0.97
N GLY A 100 33.51 -2.28 2.31
CA GLY A 100 34.01 -1.21 3.16
C GLY A 100 33.18 0.07 3.11
N GLN A 101 31.94 0.02 2.59
CA GLN A 101 31.03 1.16 2.57
C GLN A 101 30.19 1.16 3.86
N PRO A 102 30.32 2.17 4.74
CA PRO A 102 29.62 2.18 6.01
C PRO A 102 28.12 2.50 5.86
N PHE A 103 27.32 2.00 6.81
CA PHE A 103 25.92 2.37 7.01
C PHE A 103 25.74 2.81 8.46
N GLU A 104 24.99 3.89 8.68
CA GLU A 104 24.52 4.22 10.02
C GLU A 104 23.50 3.19 10.51
N ALA A 105 23.55 2.80 11.78
CA ALA A 105 22.60 1.84 12.36
C ALA A 105 21.14 2.32 12.20
N ALA A 106 20.89 3.62 12.40
CA ALA A 106 19.58 4.22 12.22
C ALA A 106 19.08 4.15 10.75
N ALA A 107 19.98 4.17 9.77
CA ALA A 107 19.62 4.01 8.36
C ALA A 107 19.16 2.57 8.08
N ILE A 108 19.87 1.58 8.63
CA ILE A 108 19.49 0.16 8.53
C ILE A 108 18.13 -0.08 9.19
N ASP A 109 17.93 0.47 10.39
CA ASP A 109 16.66 0.37 11.11
C ASP A 109 15.50 1.00 10.34
N LEU A 110 15.72 2.16 9.72
CA LEU A 110 14.72 2.80 8.88
C LEU A 110 14.40 1.97 7.64
N ILE A 111 15.39 1.33 7.00
CA ILE A 111 15.14 0.39 5.90
C ILE A 111 14.21 -0.74 6.37
N TYR A 112 14.49 -1.35 7.52
CA TYR A 112 13.58 -2.37 8.06
C TYR A 112 12.19 -1.80 8.35
N ASP A 113 12.09 -0.61 8.96
CA ASP A 113 10.80 -0.03 9.33
C ASP A 113 9.93 0.31 8.11
N LEU A 114 10.51 0.83 7.03
CA LEU A 114 9.82 1.16 5.79
C LEU A 114 9.40 -0.08 4.99
N THR A 115 10.21 -1.14 5.04
CA THR A 115 10.02 -2.34 4.19
C THR A 115 9.32 -3.48 4.93
N LYS A 116 9.32 -3.44 6.26
CA LYS A 116 8.96 -4.55 7.16
C LYS A 116 9.61 -5.87 6.75
N GLY A 117 10.87 -5.78 6.31
CA GLY A 117 11.69 -6.92 5.93
C GLY A 117 11.33 -7.58 4.60
N GLN A 118 10.43 -6.98 3.80
CA GLN A 118 10.08 -7.54 2.50
C GLN A 118 11.35 -7.64 1.63
N PRO A 119 11.78 -8.83 1.19
CA PRO A 119 13.14 -9.03 0.67
C PRO A 119 13.49 -8.17 -0.53
N TRP A 120 12.54 -7.99 -1.46
CA TRP A 120 12.77 -7.17 -2.65
C TRP A 120 12.92 -5.68 -2.28
N LEU A 121 12.06 -5.15 -1.42
CA LEU A 121 12.08 -3.78 -0.95
C LEU A 121 13.36 -3.48 -0.15
N VAL A 122 13.80 -4.39 0.73
CA VAL A 122 15.07 -4.24 1.46
C VAL A 122 16.23 -4.09 0.50
N ASN A 123 16.34 -4.99 -0.47
CA ASN A 123 17.42 -4.96 -1.46
C ASN A 123 17.32 -3.73 -2.38
N ALA A 124 16.13 -3.39 -2.86
CA ALA A 124 15.93 -2.23 -3.74
C ALA A 124 16.25 -0.90 -3.03
N MET A 125 15.89 -0.78 -1.74
CA MET A 125 16.23 0.39 -0.92
C MET A 125 17.75 0.50 -0.70
N ALA A 126 18.39 -0.60 -0.29
CA ALA A 126 19.84 -0.63 -0.09
C ALA A 126 20.58 -0.32 -1.39
N GLN A 127 20.18 -0.94 -2.51
CA GLN A 127 20.72 -0.72 -3.85
C GLN A 127 20.66 0.75 -4.26
N LYS A 128 19.50 1.42 -4.09
CA LYS A 128 19.36 2.85 -4.38
C LYS A 128 20.29 3.71 -3.54
N CYS A 129 20.45 3.38 -2.26
CA CYS A 129 21.37 4.09 -1.40
C CYS A 129 22.81 3.96 -1.91
N VAL A 130 23.26 2.75 -2.21
CA VAL A 130 24.69 2.47 -2.50
C VAL A 130 25.10 2.69 -3.95
N TRP A 131 24.17 2.62 -4.91
CA TRP A 131 24.49 2.82 -6.34
C TRP A 131 24.09 4.18 -6.88
N ASN A 132 23.04 4.81 -6.33
CA ASN A 132 22.50 6.06 -6.89
C ASN A 132 22.83 7.28 -6.02
N LEU A 133 22.62 7.19 -4.70
CA LEU A 133 22.72 8.34 -3.80
C LEU A 133 24.12 8.51 -3.22
N VAL A 134 24.72 7.41 -2.81
CA VAL A 134 26.07 7.35 -2.24
C VAL A 134 26.83 6.25 -2.96
N PRO A 135 27.32 6.49 -4.19
CA PRO A 135 28.05 5.49 -4.97
C PRO A 135 29.19 4.85 -4.15
N GLU A 136 29.37 3.53 -4.25
CA GLU A 136 30.29 2.74 -3.43
C GLU A 136 31.75 3.26 -3.44
N GLU A 137 32.15 3.96 -4.49
CA GLU A 137 33.48 4.57 -4.66
C GLU A 137 33.72 5.72 -3.68
N THR A 138 32.65 6.40 -3.25
CA THR A 138 32.74 7.53 -2.31
C THR A 138 33.16 7.09 -0.91
N LYS A 139 32.88 5.83 -0.54
CA LYS A 139 33.03 5.29 0.82
C LYS A 139 32.38 6.13 1.93
N ALA A 140 31.48 7.05 1.56
CA ALA A 140 30.71 7.82 2.52
C ALA A 140 29.63 6.94 3.17
N PRO A 141 29.23 7.22 4.43
CA PRO A 141 28.19 6.46 5.10
C PRO A 141 26.82 6.70 4.46
N VAL A 142 26.06 5.62 4.31
CA VAL A 142 24.62 5.73 4.05
C VAL A 142 23.93 6.17 5.35
N THR A 143 23.11 7.20 5.25
CA THR A 143 22.47 7.89 6.39
C THR A 143 20.95 7.78 6.29
N VAL A 144 20.26 8.17 7.35
CA VAL A 144 18.78 8.24 7.38
C VAL A 144 18.22 9.08 6.23
N GLU A 145 18.85 10.22 5.92
CA GLU A 145 18.43 11.11 4.83
C GLU A 145 18.53 10.42 3.46
N HIS A 146 19.62 9.67 3.22
CA HIS A 146 19.76 8.88 2.00
C HIS A 146 18.67 7.80 1.88
N VAL A 147 18.26 7.18 2.99
CA VAL A 147 17.16 6.20 2.99
C VAL A 147 15.82 6.85 2.66
N HIS A 148 15.53 8.05 3.18
CA HIS A 148 14.34 8.81 2.79
C HIS A 148 14.35 9.13 1.29
N GLN A 149 15.47 9.61 0.76
CA GLN A 149 15.62 9.88 -0.67
C GLN A 149 15.46 8.61 -1.52
N ALA A 150 16.02 7.47 -1.07
CA ALA A 150 15.88 6.19 -1.75
C ALA A 150 14.41 5.73 -1.82
N LYS A 151 13.64 5.94 -0.75
CA LYS A 151 12.20 5.67 -0.72
C LYS A 151 11.48 6.47 -1.81
N GLU A 152 11.73 7.78 -1.89
CA GLU A 152 11.10 8.67 -2.88
C GLU A 152 11.47 8.24 -4.30
N LEU A 153 12.75 7.95 -4.57
CA LEU A 153 13.21 7.45 -5.87
C LEU A 153 12.55 6.11 -6.24
N LEU A 154 12.39 5.19 -5.28
CA LEU A 154 11.73 3.90 -5.51
C LEU A 154 10.27 4.06 -5.91
N ILE A 155 9.56 4.97 -5.25
CA ILE A 155 8.15 5.25 -5.52
C ILE A 155 7.99 5.95 -6.87
N GLN A 156 8.91 6.85 -7.23
CA GLN A 156 8.87 7.58 -8.51
C GLN A 156 9.19 6.71 -9.72
N GLU A 157 10.21 5.84 -9.62
CA GLU A 157 10.70 5.05 -10.76
C GLU A 157 9.79 3.91 -11.18
N ARG A 158 8.69 3.63 -10.45
CA ARG A 158 7.74 2.55 -10.77
C ARG A 158 8.44 1.24 -11.10
N ALA A 159 9.31 0.80 -10.20
CA ALA A 159 10.07 -0.44 -10.41
C ALA A 159 9.13 -1.61 -10.75
N VAL A 160 9.58 -2.57 -11.58
CA VAL A 160 8.77 -3.68 -12.12
C VAL A 160 7.92 -4.41 -11.06
N HIS A 161 8.43 -4.54 -9.83
CA HIS A 161 7.68 -5.12 -8.71
C HIS A 161 6.43 -4.31 -8.34
N LEU A 162 6.50 -2.98 -8.40
CA LEU A 162 5.37 -2.07 -8.18
C LEU A 162 4.38 -2.09 -9.35
N ASP A 163 4.81 -2.39 -10.58
CA ASP A 163 3.88 -2.62 -11.69
C ASP A 163 3.11 -3.93 -11.52
N SER A 164 3.78 -4.99 -11.03
CA SER A 164 3.11 -6.27 -10.71
C SER A 164 2.04 -6.11 -9.62
N LEU A 165 2.21 -5.14 -8.72
CA LEU A 165 1.22 -4.77 -7.72
C LEU A 165 -0.05 -4.20 -8.36
N ALA A 166 0.07 -3.41 -9.43
CA ALA A 166 -1.08 -2.82 -10.12
C ALA A 166 -2.03 -3.89 -10.70
N GLU A 167 -1.49 -4.95 -11.29
CA GLU A 167 -2.32 -6.07 -11.77
C GLU A 167 -3.00 -6.82 -10.62
N ARG A 168 -2.31 -7.02 -9.49
CA ARG A 168 -2.91 -7.67 -8.31
C ARG A 168 -4.07 -6.85 -7.72
N LEU A 169 -3.97 -5.52 -7.74
CA LEU A 169 -5.02 -4.62 -7.30
C LEU A 169 -6.27 -4.65 -8.20
N LYS A 170 -6.24 -5.36 -9.34
CA LYS A 170 -7.43 -5.61 -10.17
C LYS A 170 -8.23 -6.83 -9.76
N ASP A 171 -7.67 -7.75 -8.98
CA ASP A 171 -8.40 -8.94 -8.51
C ASP A 171 -9.53 -8.50 -7.56
N PRO A 172 -10.81 -8.86 -7.82
CA PRO A 172 -11.94 -8.48 -6.97
C PRO A 172 -11.79 -8.88 -5.50
N ARG A 173 -11.07 -9.96 -5.21
CA ARG A 173 -10.79 -10.45 -3.84
C ARG A 173 -9.81 -9.52 -3.13
N VAL A 174 -8.76 -9.11 -3.84
CA VAL A 174 -7.77 -8.14 -3.34
C VAL A 174 -8.41 -6.78 -3.15
N ARG A 175 -9.24 -6.34 -4.10
CA ARG A 175 -9.96 -5.06 -4.03
C ARG A 175 -10.79 -4.93 -2.77
N ARG A 176 -11.60 -5.94 -2.42
CA ARG A 176 -12.42 -5.94 -1.20
C ARG A 176 -11.59 -5.68 0.04
N VAL A 177 -10.50 -6.42 0.20
CA VAL A 177 -9.63 -6.31 1.38
C VAL A 177 -8.88 -4.98 1.42
N VAL A 178 -8.24 -4.60 0.31
CA VAL A 178 -7.47 -3.36 0.24
C VAL A 178 -8.37 -2.15 0.45
N GLN A 179 -9.58 -2.15 -0.13
CA GLN A 179 -10.53 -1.08 0.05
C GLN A 179 -10.97 -0.93 1.50
N ALA A 180 -11.38 -2.02 2.16
CA ALA A 180 -11.78 -2.02 3.57
C ALA A 180 -10.69 -1.40 4.45
N ILE A 181 -9.42 -1.78 4.22
CA ILE A 181 -8.27 -1.21 4.92
C ILE A 181 -8.07 0.28 4.59
N LEU A 182 -8.20 0.68 3.31
CA LEU A 182 -8.01 2.07 2.88
C LEU A 182 -9.05 3.04 3.46
N VAL A 183 -10.28 2.58 3.70
CA VAL A 183 -11.34 3.40 4.32
C VAL A 183 -11.40 3.28 5.83
N GLY A 184 -10.56 2.43 6.44
CA GLY A 184 -10.56 2.18 7.88
C GLY A 184 -11.80 1.43 8.37
N GLU A 185 -12.39 0.57 7.54
CA GLU A 185 -13.55 -0.24 7.91
C GLU A 185 -13.20 -1.20 9.06
N THR A 186 -14.06 -1.24 10.07
CA THR A 186 -13.95 -2.20 11.18
C THR A 186 -14.86 -3.38 10.90
N ASP A 187 -14.37 -4.32 10.10
CA ASP A 187 -15.06 -5.57 9.80
C ASP A 187 -14.40 -6.73 10.59
N PRO A 188 -15.11 -7.36 11.55
CA PRO A 188 -14.57 -8.45 12.35
C PRO A 188 -14.29 -9.72 11.52
N GLU A 189 -14.96 -9.90 10.38
CA GLU A 189 -14.82 -11.08 9.53
C GLU A 189 -13.76 -10.90 8.45
N LEU A 190 -13.29 -9.66 8.24
CA LEU A 190 -12.32 -9.33 7.19
C LEU A 190 -11.09 -10.24 7.23
N ALA A 191 -10.52 -10.44 8.43
CA ALA A 191 -9.30 -11.22 8.63
C ALA A 191 -9.52 -12.74 8.60
N GLU A 192 -10.76 -13.21 8.59
CA GLU A 192 -11.12 -14.64 8.66
C GLU A 192 -11.37 -15.24 7.26
N GLY A 193 -11.64 -14.40 6.25
CA GLY A 193 -11.97 -14.84 4.90
C GLY A 193 -10.77 -15.28 4.04
N ASP A 194 -11.04 -16.15 3.05
CA ASP A 194 -10.07 -16.60 2.06
C ASP A 194 -9.44 -15.43 1.26
N ASP A 195 -10.15 -14.32 1.14
CA ASP A 195 -9.70 -13.11 0.43
C ASP A 195 -8.57 -12.41 1.19
N PHE A 196 -8.66 -12.35 2.52
CA PHE A 196 -7.60 -11.81 3.36
C PHE A 196 -6.40 -12.73 3.41
N ARG A 197 -6.62 -14.05 3.50
CA ARG A 197 -5.55 -15.05 3.37
C ARG A 197 -4.79 -14.88 2.06
N LEU A 198 -5.51 -14.73 0.96
CA LEU A 198 -4.91 -14.43 -0.34
C LEU A 198 -4.04 -13.16 -0.28
N CYS A 199 -4.52 -12.08 0.33
CA CYS A 199 -3.74 -10.85 0.43
C CYS A 199 -2.50 -10.99 1.33
N LEU A 200 -2.57 -11.81 2.38
CA LEU A 200 -1.42 -12.17 3.23
C LEU A 200 -0.37 -12.92 2.42
N ASP A 201 -0.79 -13.95 1.67
CA ASP A 201 0.09 -14.78 0.85
C ASP A 201 0.77 -13.96 -0.26
N LEU A 202 0.05 -13.00 -0.85
CA LEU A 202 0.60 -12.05 -1.81
C LEU A 202 1.54 -11.00 -1.19
N GLY A 203 1.65 -10.95 0.15
CA GLY A 203 2.45 -9.98 0.89
C GLY A 203 1.89 -8.56 0.87
N LEU A 204 0.60 -8.37 0.58
CA LEU A 204 -0.04 -7.06 0.45
C LEU A 204 -0.54 -6.51 1.79
N VAL A 205 -0.97 -7.39 2.68
CA VAL A 205 -1.51 -7.04 4.00
C VAL A 205 -0.77 -7.79 5.09
N THR A 206 -0.97 -7.36 6.33
CA THR A 206 -0.50 -8.02 7.54
C THR A 206 -1.50 -7.76 8.67
N VAL A 207 -1.34 -8.47 9.79
CA VAL A 207 -2.03 -8.20 11.04
C VAL A 207 -1.00 -7.75 12.05
N GLU A 208 -1.06 -6.48 12.47
CA GLU A 208 -0.20 -5.94 13.53
C GLU A 208 -1.05 -5.60 14.74
N GLN A 209 -0.70 -6.15 15.90
CA GLN A 209 -1.45 -5.96 17.15
C GLN A 209 -2.95 -6.28 17.03
N GLY A 210 -3.31 -7.28 16.21
CA GLY A 210 -4.70 -7.68 15.97
C GLY A 210 -5.45 -6.82 14.95
N VAL A 211 -4.78 -5.83 14.32
CA VAL A 211 -5.40 -4.93 13.34
C VAL A 211 -4.93 -5.26 11.92
N PRO A 212 -5.84 -5.60 10.99
CA PRO A 212 -5.55 -5.71 9.57
C PRO A 212 -5.03 -4.39 8.98
N GLN A 213 -3.97 -4.46 8.18
CA GLN A 213 -3.38 -3.28 7.55
C GLN A 213 -2.54 -3.65 6.32
N ILE A 214 -2.22 -2.65 5.49
CA ILE A 214 -1.26 -2.82 4.41
C ILE A 214 0.12 -3.19 4.99
N ALA A 215 0.80 -4.14 4.32
CA ALA A 215 1.94 -4.90 4.86
C ALA A 215 3.14 -4.06 5.30
N ASN A 216 3.41 -2.93 4.63
CA ASN A 216 4.54 -2.06 4.95
C ASN A 216 4.26 -0.60 4.55
N PRO A 217 4.99 0.37 5.14
CA PRO A 217 4.89 1.79 4.80
C PRO A 217 5.03 2.12 3.31
N ILE A 218 5.95 1.47 2.59
CA ILE A 218 6.12 1.73 1.15
C ILE A 218 4.85 1.37 0.38
N TYR A 219 4.23 0.22 0.65
CA TYR A 219 2.97 -0.17 0.01
C TYR A 219 1.81 0.74 0.39
N ARG A 220 1.76 1.27 1.61
CA ARG A 220 0.75 2.27 2.02
C ARG A 220 0.80 3.53 1.18
N GLU A 221 1.99 3.91 0.72
CA GLU A 221 2.19 5.06 -0.14
C GLU A 221 1.99 4.73 -1.63
N VAL A 222 2.45 3.54 -2.07
CA VAL A 222 2.39 3.13 -3.48
C VAL A 222 0.99 2.72 -3.92
N ILE A 223 0.25 1.92 -3.12
CA ILE A 223 -1.07 1.41 -3.52
C ILE A 223 -2.01 2.55 -3.95
N PRO A 224 -2.20 3.62 -3.15
CA PRO A 224 -3.08 4.72 -3.54
C PRO A 224 -2.57 5.43 -4.80
N ARG A 225 -1.26 5.66 -4.93
CA ARG A 225 -0.63 6.27 -6.13
C ARG A 225 -0.92 5.46 -7.40
N VAL A 226 -0.87 4.13 -7.30
CA VAL A 226 -1.20 3.22 -8.40
C VAL A 226 -2.68 3.34 -8.74
N LEU A 227 -3.56 3.33 -7.74
CA LEU A 227 -5.01 3.45 -7.93
C LEU A 227 -5.43 4.81 -8.51
N THR A 228 -4.71 5.88 -8.17
CA THR A 228 -5.05 7.25 -8.61
C THR A 228 -4.44 7.66 -9.94
N GLN A 229 -3.53 6.88 -10.51
CA GLN A 229 -2.75 7.28 -11.68
C GLN A 229 -3.61 7.67 -12.89
N GLY A 230 -4.61 6.84 -13.22
CA GLY A 230 -5.51 7.13 -14.34
C GLY A 230 -6.32 8.42 -14.11
N ALA A 231 -6.81 8.61 -12.89
CA ALA A 231 -7.51 9.82 -12.47
C ALA A 231 -6.59 11.05 -12.56
N GLN A 232 -5.36 10.97 -12.04
CA GLN A 232 -4.37 12.05 -12.09
C GLN A 232 -4.10 12.52 -13.53
N LEU A 233 -3.90 11.58 -14.46
CA LEU A 233 -3.66 11.90 -15.88
C LEU A 233 -4.88 12.50 -16.57
N ALA A 234 -6.08 12.10 -16.16
CA ALA A 234 -7.34 12.61 -16.69
C ALA A 234 -7.72 13.99 -16.13
N ILE A 235 -7.18 14.39 -14.98
CA ILE A 235 -7.38 15.73 -14.41
C ILE A 235 -6.56 16.74 -15.26
N PRO A 236 -7.21 17.78 -15.82
CA PRO A 236 -6.51 18.83 -16.56
C PRO A 236 -5.42 19.50 -15.71
N GLN A 237 -4.40 20.07 -16.37
CA GLN A 237 -3.45 20.92 -15.64
C GLN A 237 -4.22 22.05 -14.95
N PRO A 238 -3.89 22.40 -13.69
CA PRO A 238 -4.55 23.51 -13.01
C PRO A 238 -4.25 24.82 -13.75
N GLU A 239 -5.30 25.47 -14.23
CA GLU A 239 -5.23 26.83 -14.81
C GLU A 239 -5.44 27.93 -13.75
N PHE A 240 -5.76 27.53 -12.52
CA PHE A 240 -6.03 28.42 -11.40
C PHE A 240 -4.77 28.69 -10.57
N ALA A 241 -4.74 29.82 -9.87
CA ALA A 241 -3.67 30.13 -8.92
C ALA A 241 -3.80 29.24 -7.67
N TRP A 242 -2.80 28.40 -7.43
CA TRP A 242 -2.72 27.50 -6.27
C TRP A 242 -1.56 27.85 -5.33
N GLN A 243 -0.89 28.96 -5.60
CA GLN A 243 0.14 29.56 -4.75
C GLN A 243 -0.32 30.94 -4.31
N LYS A 244 -0.04 31.28 -3.05
CA LYS A 244 -0.18 32.63 -2.51
C LYS A 244 0.89 33.54 -3.15
N SER A 245 0.73 34.86 -3.02
CA SER A 245 1.67 35.84 -3.60
C SER A 245 3.10 35.73 -3.05
N ASP A 246 3.27 35.09 -1.89
CA ASP A 246 4.57 34.80 -1.26
C ASP A 246 5.20 33.47 -1.72
N GLY A 247 4.58 32.77 -2.68
CA GLY A 247 5.05 31.50 -3.24
C GLY A 247 4.64 30.26 -2.44
N THR A 248 3.92 30.43 -1.34
CA THR A 248 3.48 29.32 -0.48
C THR A 248 2.21 28.67 -1.02
N LEU A 249 1.94 27.42 -0.61
CA LEU A 249 0.77 26.68 -1.07
C LEU A 249 -0.53 27.35 -0.60
N ASP A 250 -1.43 27.67 -1.53
CA ASP A 250 -2.80 28.08 -1.21
C ASP A 250 -3.70 26.83 -1.11
N LEU A 251 -3.58 26.11 0.01
CA LEU A 251 -4.34 24.88 0.21
C LEU A 251 -5.85 25.15 0.32
N ALA A 252 -6.25 26.31 0.85
CA ALA A 252 -7.64 26.72 0.89
C ALA A 252 -8.21 26.89 -0.54
N GLY A 253 -7.50 27.63 -1.40
CA GLY A 253 -7.86 27.77 -2.81
C GLY A 253 -7.93 26.43 -3.53
N LEU A 254 -6.96 25.55 -3.29
CA LEU A 254 -6.94 24.20 -3.85
C LEU A 254 -8.14 23.35 -3.47
N LEU A 255 -8.53 23.34 -2.19
CA LEU A 255 -9.68 22.58 -1.73
C LEU A 255 -11.00 23.14 -2.25
N ARG A 256 -11.10 24.46 -2.47
CA ARG A 256 -12.25 25.06 -3.17
C ARG A 256 -12.34 24.64 -4.63
N GLU A 257 -11.21 24.60 -5.34
CA GLU A 257 -11.19 24.07 -6.70
C GLU A 257 -11.49 22.57 -6.74
N PHE A 258 -11.03 21.82 -5.74
CA PHE A 258 -11.42 20.44 -5.57
C PHE A 258 -12.94 20.29 -5.39
N GLN A 259 -13.61 21.10 -4.56
CA GLN A 259 -15.09 21.08 -4.44
C GLN A 259 -15.79 21.34 -5.79
N ARG A 260 -15.26 22.26 -6.61
CA ARG A 260 -15.79 22.53 -7.96
C ARG A 260 -15.57 21.35 -8.90
N PHE A 261 -14.39 20.73 -8.85
CA PHE A 261 -14.07 19.54 -9.61
C PHE A 261 -14.97 18.36 -9.21
N TRP A 262 -15.09 18.12 -7.91
CA TRP A 262 -15.93 17.11 -7.29
C TRP A 262 -17.39 17.25 -7.75
N ARG A 263 -17.97 18.45 -7.68
CA ARG A 263 -19.33 18.75 -8.18
C ARG A 263 -19.56 18.34 -9.63
N ARG A 264 -18.55 18.50 -10.49
CA ARG A 264 -18.68 18.25 -11.94
C ARG A 264 -18.43 16.80 -12.34
N HIS A 265 -17.58 16.09 -11.60
CA HIS A 265 -17.00 14.84 -12.08
C HIS A 265 -17.22 13.64 -11.15
N ALA A 266 -17.48 13.85 -9.86
CA ALA A 266 -17.47 12.79 -8.86
C ALA A 266 -18.41 11.63 -9.22
N ASP A 267 -19.69 11.89 -9.49
CA ASP A 267 -20.66 10.82 -9.78
C ASP A 267 -20.27 9.99 -11.01
N ALA A 268 -19.80 10.63 -12.08
CA ALA A 268 -19.43 9.95 -13.33
C ALA A 268 -18.13 9.14 -13.21
N TRP A 269 -17.21 9.57 -12.35
CA TRP A 269 -15.93 8.90 -12.12
C TRP A 269 -16.07 7.78 -11.09
N GLU A 270 -16.86 8.02 -10.02
CA GLU A 270 -17.20 7.03 -9.00
C GLU A 270 -17.87 5.81 -9.63
N ALA A 271 -18.79 6.02 -10.58
CA ALA A 271 -19.48 4.94 -11.29
C ALA A 271 -18.54 4.03 -12.11
N LYS A 272 -17.31 4.48 -12.40
CA LYS A 272 -16.28 3.71 -13.11
C LYS A 272 -15.16 3.24 -12.18
N SER A 273 -15.23 3.58 -10.89
CA SER A 273 -14.21 3.24 -9.91
C SER A 273 -14.30 1.77 -9.55
N ASP A 274 -13.15 1.10 -9.58
CA ASP A 274 -12.98 -0.25 -9.02
C ASP A 274 -12.94 -0.25 -7.48
N TYR A 275 -12.82 0.94 -6.88
CA TYR A 275 -12.75 1.18 -5.44
C TYR A 275 -13.78 2.27 -5.05
N PRO A 276 -15.10 1.99 -5.11
CA PRO A 276 -16.10 3.02 -4.91
C PRO A 276 -16.09 3.60 -3.49
N GLU A 277 -15.85 2.81 -2.44
CA GLU A 277 -15.86 3.25 -1.04
C GLU A 277 -14.64 4.14 -0.75
N ALA A 278 -13.46 3.78 -1.27
CA ALA A 278 -12.25 4.59 -1.14
C ALA A 278 -12.17 5.76 -2.15
N PHE A 279 -13.07 5.81 -3.14
CA PHE A 279 -13.04 6.79 -4.23
C PHE A 279 -12.84 8.26 -3.80
N PRO A 280 -13.51 8.80 -2.77
CA PRO A 280 -13.32 10.20 -2.38
C PRO A 280 -11.89 10.51 -1.93
N HIS A 281 -11.31 9.62 -1.12
CA HIS A 281 -9.92 9.72 -0.66
C HIS A 281 -8.94 9.65 -1.84
N LEU A 282 -9.17 8.70 -2.73
CA LEU A 282 -8.34 8.50 -3.93
C LEU A 282 -8.45 9.71 -4.86
N LEU A 283 -9.63 10.27 -5.08
CA LEU A 283 -9.82 11.39 -5.98
C LEU A 283 -9.16 12.67 -5.45
N LEU A 284 -9.29 12.97 -4.15
CA LEU A 284 -8.60 14.11 -3.54
C LEU A 284 -7.08 13.96 -3.64
N MET A 285 -6.56 12.75 -3.39
CA MET A 285 -5.13 12.47 -3.54
C MET A 285 -4.68 12.64 -5.00
N ALA A 286 -5.44 12.13 -5.97
CA ALA A 286 -5.15 12.30 -7.40
C ALA A 286 -5.10 13.79 -7.79
N PHE A 287 -6.04 14.58 -7.28
CA PHE A 287 -6.13 16.02 -7.52
C PHE A 287 -4.91 16.75 -6.97
N LEU A 288 -4.54 16.51 -5.70
CA LEU A 288 -3.37 17.14 -5.09
C LEU A 288 -2.07 16.75 -5.81
N GLN A 289 -1.90 15.47 -6.14
CA GLN A 289 -0.74 14.99 -6.90
C GLN A 289 -0.65 15.63 -8.29
N ARG A 290 -1.80 15.85 -8.93
CA ARG A 290 -1.84 16.50 -10.23
C ARG A 290 -1.36 17.94 -10.16
N VAL A 291 -1.82 18.69 -9.15
CA VAL A 291 -1.47 20.10 -8.97
C VAL A 291 0.00 20.26 -8.59
N LEU A 292 0.48 19.50 -7.59
CA LEU A 292 1.85 19.64 -7.10
C LEU A 292 2.88 19.19 -8.14
N ASN A 293 2.49 18.33 -9.08
CA ASN A 293 3.28 17.92 -10.25
C ASN A 293 4.73 17.51 -9.92
N GLY A 294 4.95 16.87 -8.77
CA GLY A 294 6.25 16.42 -8.29
C GLY A 294 7.13 17.48 -7.62
N GLN A 295 6.70 18.75 -7.55
CA GLN A 295 7.44 19.83 -6.87
C GLN A 295 7.14 19.91 -5.36
N GLY A 296 6.03 19.31 -4.91
CA GLY A 296 5.67 19.16 -3.50
C GLY A 296 5.57 17.70 -3.08
N ARG A 297 5.64 17.43 -1.77
CA ARG A 297 5.56 16.07 -1.22
C ARG A 297 4.19 15.83 -0.60
N ILE A 298 3.67 14.62 -0.78
CA ILE A 298 2.43 14.15 -0.13
C ILE A 298 2.79 12.87 0.60
N GLU A 299 2.71 12.90 1.93
CA GLU A 299 3.02 11.79 2.81
C GLU A 299 1.77 11.30 3.54
N ARG A 300 1.73 10.01 3.87
CA ARG A 300 0.69 9.38 4.71
C ARG A 300 1.21 8.91 6.08
N GLU A 301 2.53 8.89 6.23
CA GLU A 301 3.19 8.56 7.48
C GLU A 301 4.27 9.60 7.72
N TYR A 302 4.25 10.21 8.91
CA TYR A 302 5.24 11.21 9.27
C TYR A 302 6.47 10.54 9.93
N ALA A 303 7.66 10.95 9.48
CA ALA A 303 8.94 10.33 9.83
C ALA A 303 9.29 10.32 11.34
N ALA A 304 8.62 11.15 12.16
CA ALA A 304 8.96 11.30 13.59
C ALA A 304 8.19 10.39 14.58
N GLY A 305 7.32 9.48 14.11
CA GLY A 305 6.81 8.36 14.93
C GLY A 305 5.29 8.21 15.05
N ARG A 306 4.84 6.96 14.86
CA ARG A 306 3.57 6.31 15.28
C ARG A 306 2.22 7.03 15.06
N GLY A 307 2.13 8.04 14.20
CA GLY A 307 0.86 8.64 13.77
C GLY A 307 0.57 8.37 12.28
N ARG A 308 -0.67 8.00 11.95
CA ARG A 308 -1.15 7.86 10.55
C ARG A 308 -2.01 9.06 10.20
N VAL A 309 -1.47 9.98 9.42
CA VAL A 309 -2.25 11.09 8.87
C VAL A 309 -2.74 10.68 7.49
N ASP A 310 -3.98 11.03 7.13
CA ASP A 310 -4.47 10.66 5.80
C ASP A 310 -3.63 11.30 4.70
N LEU A 311 -3.34 12.60 4.83
CA LEU A 311 -2.44 13.34 3.94
C LEU A 311 -1.71 14.46 4.71
N ALA A 312 -0.38 14.44 4.66
CA ALA A 312 0.48 15.57 4.98
C ALA A 312 1.09 16.10 3.69
N VAL A 313 0.87 17.39 3.40
CA VAL A 313 1.34 18.04 2.18
C VAL A 313 2.46 18.99 2.54
N GLU A 314 3.63 18.80 1.93
CA GLU A 314 4.79 19.68 2.09
C GLU A 314 5.03 20.47 0.80
N TRP A 315 5.21 21.77 0.99
CA TRP A 315 5.59 22.70 -0.05
C TRP A 315 6.62 23.69 0.49
N GLN A 316 7.83 23.69 -0.09
CA GLN A 316 8.92 24.60 0.27
C GLN A 316 9.26 24.60 1.79
N GLY A 317 9.31 23.42 2.39
CA GLY A 317 9.59 23.17 3.80
C GLY A 317 8.41 23.42 4.74
N ARG A 318 7.22 23.77 4.23
CA ARG A 318 6.02 24.01 5.05
C ARG A 318 5.03 22.87 4.93
N TRP A 319 4.60 22.35 6.06
CA TRP A 319 3.63 21.27 6.15
C TRP A 319 2.22 21.78 6.39
N SER A 320 1.27 21.17 5.69
CA SER A 320 -0.17 21.26 5.95
C SER A 320 -0.75 19.86 6.11
N VAL A 321 -1.79 19.72 6.93
CA VAL A 321 -2.45 18.42 7.18
C VAL A 321 -3.86 18.44 6.61
N ILE A 322 -4.25 17.33 5.97
CA ILE A 322 -5.61 17.07 5.51
C ILE A 322 -6.02 15.71 6.06
N GLU A 323 -6.99 15.73 6.96
CA GLU A 323 -7.70 14.52 7.40
C GLU A 323 -8.94 14.34 6.53
N ILE A 324 -9.27 13.10 6.18
CA ILE A 324 -10.42 12.78 5.35
C ILE A 324 -11.37 11.88 6.14
N LYS A 325 -12.67 12.19 6.09
CA LYS A 325 -13.70 11.36 6.74
C LYS A 325 -14.86 11.07 5.81
N LEU A 326 -15.31 9.82 5.83
CA LEU A 326 -16.62 9.45 5.33
C LEU A 326 -17.60 9.54 6.49
N VAL A 327 -18.77 10.14 6.24
CA VAL A 327 -19.82 10.18 7.27
C VAL A 327 -20.30 8.77 7.56
N HIS A 328 -20.11 8.34 8.80
CA HIS A 328 -20.57 7.04 9.26
C HIS A 328 -22.08 7.08 9.57
N PRO A 329 -22.89 6.11 9.10
CA PRO A 329 -24.33 6.13 9.31
C PRO A 329 -24.76 6.16 10.78
N ALA A 330 -23.99 5.54 11.68
CA ALA A 330 -24.33 5.48 13.10
C ALA A 330 -24.07 6.81 13.84
N ASP A 331 -22.99 7.51 13.48
CA ASP A 331 -22.55 8.74 14.16
C ASP A 331 -23.12 10.01 13.49
N GLY A 332 -23.51 9.90 12.23
CA GLY A 332 -23.95 11.02 11.41
C GLY A 332 -22.83 12.04 11.16
N ARG A 333 -23.18 13.13 10.47
CA ARG A 333 -22.19 14.14 10.03
C ARG A 333 -21.48 14.81 11.21
N GLU A 334 -22.22 15.24 12.23
CA GLU A 334 -21.62 16.00 13.35
C GLU A 334 -20.71 15.12 14.21
N GLY A 335 -21.12 13.87 14.52
CA GLY A 335 -20.28 12.93 15.25
C GLY A 335 -18.99 12.59 14.50
N THR A 336 -19.08 12.41 13.18
CA THR A 336 -17.91 12.23 12.30
C THR A 336 -16.97 13.44 12.34
N ILE A 337 -17.52 14.66 12.34
CA ILE A 337 -16.73 15.90 12.43
C ILE A 337 -16.03 16.01 13.78
N GLU A 338 -16.73 15.73 14.90
CA GLU A 338 -16.14 15.79 16.23
C GLU A 338 -14.96 14.81 16.38
N GLU A 339 -15.09 13.59 15.85
CA GLU A 339 -13.98 12.63 15.82
C GLU A 339 -12.83 13.13 14.95
N GLY A 340 -13.12 13.55 13.72
CA GLY A 340 -12.14 14.05 12.78
C GLY A 340 -11.35 15.23 13.33
N LEU A 341 -12.01 16.21 13.96
CA LEU A 341 -11.37 17.37 14.57
C LEU A 341 -10.34 16.97 15.64
N ARG A 342 -10.62 15.94 16.46
CA ARG A 342 -9.68 15.44 17.45
C ARG A 342 -8.44 14.81 16.80
N GLN A 343 -8.62 14.05 15.74
CA GLN A 343 -7.53 13.41 14.99
C GLN A 343 -6.68 14.44 14.23
N THR A 344 -7.33 15.33 13.47
CA THR A 344 -6.67 16.43 12.75
C THR A 344 -5.84 17.31 13.67
N ALA A 345 -6.36 17.66 14.86
CA ALA A 345 -5.62 18.46 15.85
C ALA A 345 -4.35 17.76 16.32
N ARG A 346 -4.43 16.46 16.64
CA ARG A 346 -3.26 15.66 17.05
C ARG A 346 -2.21 15.60 15.95
N TYR A 347 -2.62 15.39 14.70
CA TYR A 347 -1.69 15.29 13.58
C TYR A 347 -1.04 16.62 13.24
N ARG A 348 -1.81 17.71 13.20
CA ARG A 348 -1.26 19.06 12.99
C ARG A 348 -0.15 19.36 14.01
N ASP A 349 -0.40 19.10 15.28
CA ASP A 349 0.56 19.37 16.34
C ASP A 349 1.79 18.46 16.27
N ALA A 350 1.62 17.19 15.88
CA ALA A 350 2.72 16.24 15.70
C ALA A 350 3.64 16.59 14.50
N VAL A 351 3.05 17.10 13.42
CA VAL A 351 3.77 17.50 12.19
C VAL A 351 4.32 18.93 12.31
N GLY A 352 3.79 19.75 13.22
CA GLY A 352 4.07 21.19 13.27
C GLY A 352 3.46 21.94 12.09
N ALA A 353 2.32 21.46 11.58
CA ALA A 353 1.70 21.99 10.37
C ALA A 353 1.08 23.38 10.61
N SER A 354 1.25 24.29 9.65
CA SER A 354 0.76 25.66 9.74
C SER A 354 -0.75 25.77 9.51
N GLU A 355 -1.30 24.87 8.69
CA GLU A 355 -2.71 24.81 8.35
C GLU A 355 -3.21 23.36 8.46
N ALA A 356 -4.47 23.18 8.84
CA ALA A 356 -5.08 21.87 8.95
C ALA A 356 -6.54 21.89 8.48
N TYR A 357 -6.89 20.86 7.70
CA TYR A 357 -8.19 20.71 7.08
C TYR A 357 -8.79 19.35 7.43
N LEU A 358 -10.10 19.33 7.65
CA LEU A 358 -10.90 18.11 7.76
C LEU A 358 -11.86 18.07 6.57
N VAL A 359 -11.62 17.18 5.61
CA VAL A 359 -12.48 17.02 4.43
C VAL A 359 -13.49 15.91 4.71
N VAL A 360 -14.77 16.25 4.70
CA VAL A 360 -15.86 15.34 5.07
C VAL A 360 -16.73 15.04 3.85
N PHE A 361 -16.81 13.76 3.48
CA PHE A 361 -17.66 13.27 2.41
C PHE A 361 -18.91 12.60 2.99
N ASP A 362 -20.08 13.20 2.78
CA ASP A 362 -21.36 12.61 3.19
C ASP A 362 -21.97 11.81 2.04
N ARG A 363 -21.74 10.51 2.05
CA ARG A 363 -22.15 9.60 0.96
C ARG A 363 -23.45 8.86 1.24
N ARG A 364 -24.13 9.18 2.33
CA ARG A 364 -25.42 8.58 2.66
C ARG A 364 -26.45 8.92 1.58
N PRO A 365 -27.36 8.01 1.21
CA PRO A 365 -28.33 8.24 0.13
C PRO A 365 -29.11 9.55 0.29
N GLU A 366 -29.54 9.89 1.50
CA GLU A 366 -30.28 11.11 1.83
C GLU A 366 -29.45 12.39 1.76
N ALA A 367 -28.12 12.30 1.85
CA ALA A 367 -27.22 13.44 1.69
C ALA A 367 -26.93 13.70 0.20
N ARG A 368 -26.78 12.63 -0.59
CA ARG A 368 -26.50 12.71 -2.03
C ARG A 368 -27.63 13.36 -2.84
N THR A 369 -28.87 13.28 -2.36
CA THR A 369 -30.04 13.90 -3.00
C THR A 369 -30.16 15.40 -2.73
N ARG A 370 -29.40 15.95 -1.77
CA ARG A 370 -29.43 17.38 -1.46
C ARG A 370 -28.78 18.21 -2.57
N PRO A 371 -29.20 19.48 -2.74
CA PRO A 371 -28.50 20.42 -3.62
C PRO A 371 -27.01 20.50 -3.29
N TRP A 372 -26.19 20.74 -4.30
CA TRP A 372 -24.73 20.86 -4.13
C TRP A 372 -24.36 21.98 -3.15
N GLU A 373 -25.16 23.04 -3.08
CA GLU A 373 -24.97 24.18 -2.19
C GLU A 373 -25.10 23.80 -0.70
N GLU A 374 -25.83 22.72 -0.39
CA GLU A 374 -25.94 22.17 0.98
C GLU A 374 -24.86 21.13 1.29
N ARG A 375 -24.29 20.51 0.25
CA ARG A 375 -23.25 19.48 0.37
C ARG A 375 -21.86 20.10 0.48
N LEU A 376 -21.58 21.09 -0.36
CA LEU A 376 -20.31 21.82 -0.40
C LEU A 376 -20.29 22.89 0.69
N THR A 377 -19.73 22.52 1.84
CA THR A 377 -19.67 23.40 3.03
C THR A 377 -18.24 23.83 3.32
N TRP A 378 -18.09 24.97 3.98
CA TRP A 378 -16.82 25.53 4.39
C TRP A 378 -16.98 26.20 5.75
N GLU A 379 -16.45 25.57 6.80
CA GLU A 379 -16.71 25.96 8.18
C GLU A 379 -15.39 25.97 8.98
N GLU A 380 -15.08 27.07 9.66
CA GLU A 380 -14.00 27.05 10.67
C GLU A 380 -14.55 26.57 12.00
N ARG A 381 -13.92 25.53 12.57
CA ARG A 381 -14.27 24.98 13.88
C ARG A 381 -13.07 25.09 14.83
N PRO A 382 -13.29 25.38 16.12
CA PRO A 382 -12.21 25.39 17.09
C PRO A 382 -11.62 23.97 17.22
N ALA A 383 -10.29 23.88 17.35
CA ALA A 383 -9.66 22.59 17.63
C ALA A 383 -10.02 22.15 19.07
N PRO A 384 -10.55 20.93 19.26
CA PRO A 384 -10.98 20.46 20.58
C PRO A 384 -9.80 20.17 21.52
N MET A 385 -8.57 20.13 20.98
CA MET A 385 -7.32 19.92 21.70
C MET A 385 -6.15 20.54 20.93
N GLY A 386 -4.98 20.56 21.57
CA GLY A 386 -3.73 20.97 20.93
C GLY A 386 -3.43 22.46 21.05
N GLN A 387 -2.28 22.87 20.51
CA GLN A 387 -1.79 24.26 20.57
C GLN A 387 -2.01 25.04 19.27
N GLY A 388 -2.32 24.37 18.16
CA GLY A 388 -2.59 25.05 16.89
C GLY A 388 -3.99 25.69 16.79
N GLY A 389 -4.19 26.52 15.77
CA GLY A 389 -5.39 27.34 15.54
C GLY A 389 -6.68 26.57 15.18
N PRO A 390 -7.71 27.25 14.63
CA PRO A 390 -8.92 26.55 14.17
C PRO A 390 -8.61 25.56 13.05
N ILE A 391 -9.49 24.57 12.89
CA ILE A 391 -9.45 23.60 11.79
C ILE A 391 -10.56 23.96 10.81
N THR A 392 -10.24 24.02 9.52
CA THR A 392 -11.25 24.23 8.49
C THR A 392 -11.88 22.90 8.10
N VAL A 393 -13.19 22.79 8.30
CA VAL A 393 -14.01 21.66 7.88
C VAL A 393 -14.57 21.95 6.48
N VAL A 394 -14.27 21.08 5.54
CA VAL A 394 -14.65 21.19 4.12
C VAL A 394 -15.60 20.04 3.80
N GLY A 395 -16.87 20.33 3.56
CA GLY A 395 -17.82 19.31 3.09
C GLY A 395 -17.72 19.13 1.57
N ALA A 396 -17.67 17.89 1.10
CA ALA A 396 -17.60 17.57 -0.33
C ALA A 396 -18.62 16.49 -0.72
#